data_AF-A0AAD4EP33-F1
#
_entry.id   AF-A0AAD4EP33-F1
#
_cell.length_a   1.000
_cell.length_b   1.000
_cell.length_c   1.000
_cell.angle_alpha   90.00
_cell.angle_beta   90.00
_cell.angle_gamma   90.00
#
_symmetry.space_group_name_H-M   'P 1'
#
loop_
_entity.id
_entity.type
_entity.pdbx_description
1 polymer ?
#
loop_
_entity_poly.entity_id
_entity_poly.type
_entity_poly.pdbx_seq_one_letter_code
_entity_poly.pdbx_strand_id
1 'polypeptide(L)'
;MCAMIIVLRLIGRYIRVETLFGEDKVAALALIPLFLRIAFVHPILLYGTNNVLIDDTLALTPTDIDYRSIASRLVFVSCILYLAILWLLKIVTLEFFDRLVASSGRNRHTLLLRFTRVSLALTFLAVLVADLAECQPFPYYFQVLPDPGGRCR
;
A
#
# COMPACT_ATOMS: atom_id res chain seq x y z
N MET A 1 10.14 -5.73 -9.99
CA MET A 1 11.21 -6.58 -9.42
C MET A 1 10.75 -7.38 -8.20
N CYS A 2 10.13 -6.78 -7.18
CA CYS A 2 9.68 -7.51 -5.97
C CYS A 2 8.68 -8.66 -6.25
N ALA A 3 7.69 -8.47 -7.12
CA ALA A 3 6.72 -9.51 -7.47
C ALA A 3 7.38 -10.76 -8.09
N MET A 4 8.38 -10.56 -8.96
CA MET A 4 9.13 -11.64 -9.59
C MET A 4 9.87 -12.49 -8.56
N ILE A 5 10.48 -11.86 -7.54
CA ILE A 5 11.18 -12.56 -6.46
C ILE A 5 10.19 -13.39 -5.63
N ILE A 6 9.01 -12.83 -5.31
CA ILE A 6 7.96 -13.54 -4.55
C ILE A 6 7.44 -14.75 -5.34
N VAL A 7 7.12 -14.56 -6.62
CA VAL A 7 6.64 -15.62 -7.51
C VAL A 7 7.70 -16.70 -7.71
N LEU A 8 8.96 -16.34 -7.95
CA LEU A 8 10.06 -17.29 -8.10
C LEU A 8 10.27 -18.11 -6.82
N ARG A 9 10.15 -17.49 -5.63
CA ARG A 9 10.23 -18.20 -4.35
C ARG A 9 9.05 -19.16 -4.14
N LEU A 10 7.84 -18.74 -4.49
CA LEU A 10 6.64 -19.57 -4.43
C LEU A 10 6.76 -20.79 -5.33
N ILE A 11 7.10 -20.58 -6.60
CA ILE A 11 7.27 -21.64 -7.60
C ILE A 11 8.42 -22.58 -7.20
N GLY A 12 9.56 -22.02 -6.80
CA GLY A 12 10.73 -22.80 -6.38
C GLY A 12 10.46 -23.68 -5.15
N ARG A 13 9.66 -23.21 -4.19
CA ARG A 13 9.24 -24.02 -3.03
C ARG A 13 8.18 -25.04 -3.39
N TYR A 14 7.21 -24.67 -4.21
CA TYR A 14 6.15 -25.57 -4.65
C TYR A 14 6.73 -26.78 -5.37
N ILE A 15 7.67 -26.57 -6.30
CA ILE A 15 8.36 -27.63 -7.04
C ILE A 15 9.22 -28.52 -6.12
N ARG A 16 9.84 -27.94 -5.07
CA ARG A 16 10.79 -28.68 -4.22
C ARG A 16 10.14 -29.45 -3.06
N VAL A 17 9.05 -28.93 -2.49
CA VAL A 17 8.51 -29.41 -1.20
C VAL A 17 7.02 -29.78 -1.29
N GLU A 18 6.33 -29.46 -2.40
CA GLU A 18 4.89 -29.71 -2.64
C GLU A 18 3.91 -29.16 -1.58
N THR A 19 4.40 -28.50 -0.53
CA THR A 19 3.60 -27.90 0.53
C THR A 19 3.83 -26.40 0.63
N LEU A 20 2.77 -25.59 0.57
CA LEU A 20 2.83 -24.16 0.89
C LEU A 20 2.76 -23.96 2.41
N PHE A 21 3.80 -23.35 2.99
CA PHE A 21 3.78 -22.92 4.38
C PHE A 21 2.92 -21.65 4.56
N GLY A 22 2.51 -21.35 5.80
CA GLY A 22 1.71 -20.15 6.10
C GLY A 22 2.34 -18.85 5.60
N GLU A 23 3.66 -18.79 5.57
CA GLU A 23 4.44 -17.65 5.06
C GLU A 23 4.27 -17.42 3.56
N ASP A 24 4.24 -18.52 2.81
CA ASP A 24 4.06 -18.49 1.37
C ASP A 24 2.65 -17.96 1.03
N LYS A 25 1.66 -18.24 1.90
CA LYS A 25 0.31 -17.66 1.80
C LYS A 25 0.30 -16.15 2.08
N VAL A 26 1.03 -15.68 3.10
CA VAL A 26 1.14 -14.24 3.41
C VAL A 26 1.87 -13.50 2.28
N ALA A 27 2.92 -14.11 1.72
CA ALA A 27 3.64 -13.56 0.58
C ALA A 27 2.77 -13.52 -0.69
N ALA A 28 1.94 -14.55 -0.92
CA ALA A 28 0.98 -14.56 -2.02
C ALA A 28 -0.10 -13.48 -1.84
N LEU A 29 -0.59 -13.26 -0.62
CA LEU A 29 -1.55 -12.20 -0.32
C LEU A 29 -0.99 -10.81 -0.62
N ALA A 30 0.33 -10.60 -0.47
CA ALA A 30 1.00 -9.34 -0.82
C ALA A 30 1.05 -9.05 -2.33
N LEU A 31 0.85 -10.05 -3.19
CA LEU A 31 0.76 -9.84 -4.64
C LEU A 31 -0.51 -9.08 -5.02
N ILE A 32 -1.62 -9.30 -4.29
CA ILE A 32 -2.92 -8.70 -4.58
C ILE A 32 -2.85 -7.16 -4.57
N PRO A 33 -2.47 -6.48 -3.46
CA PRO A 33 -2.41 -5.02 -3.44
C PRO A 33 -1.32 -4.48 -4.39
N LEU A 34 -0.27 -5.26 -4.64
CA LEU A 34 0.79 -4.89 -5.58
C LEU A 34 0.29 -4.79 -7.02
N PHE A 35 -0.43 -5.81 -7.51
CA PHE A 35 -1.02 -5.76 -8.85
C PHE A 35 -2.14 -4.73 -8.94
N LEU A 36 -2.95 -4.60 -7.90
CA LEU A 36 -4.03 -3.62 -7.84
C LEU A 36 -3.48 -2.18 -7.93
N ARG A 37 -2.37 -1.88 -7.25
CA ARG A 37 -1.69 -0.58 -7.37
C ARG A 37 -1.22 -0.31 -8.79
N ILE A 38 -0.62 -1.30 -9.46
CA ILE A 38 -0.18 -1.14 -10.85
C ILE A 38 -1.38 -0.85 -11.77
N ALA A 39 -2.50 -1.55 -11.56
CA ALA A 39 -3.73 -1.32 -12.32
C ALA A 39 -4.31 0.08 -12.10
N PHE A 40 -4.27 0.62 -10.87
CA PHE A 40 -4.80 1.96 -10.57
C PHE A 40 -3.86 3.11 -10.93
N VAL A 41 -2.54 2.92 -10.91
CA VAL A 41 -1.59 3.98 -11.28
C VAL A 41 -1.74 4.40 -12.75
N HIS A 42 -2.07 3.47 -13.64
CA HIS A 42 -2.24 3.78 -15.06
C HIS A 42 -3.35 4.81 -15.35
N PRO A 43 -4.63 4.62 -14.92
CA PRO A 43 -5.68 5.61 -15.11
C PRO A 43 -5.42 6.92 -14.35
N ILE A 44 -4.78 6.88 -13.18
CA ILE A 44 -4.39 8.09 -12.44
C ILE A 44 -3.48 8.99 -13.29
N LEU A 45 -2.49 8.40 -13.96
CA LEU A 45 -1.56 9.14 -14.82
C LEU A 45 -2.20 9.64 -16.11
N LEU A 46 -3.17 8.90 -16.66
CA LEU A 46 -3.89 9.31 -17.87
C LEU A 46 -4.88 10.44 -17.63
N TYR A 47 -5.67 10.38 -16.56
CA TYR A 47 -6.70 11.38 -16.28
C TYR A 47 -6.16 12.62 -15.58
N GLY A 48 -5.00 12.51 -14.92
CA GLY A 48 -4.44 13.58 -14.10
C GLY A 48 -5.24 13.81 -12.82
N THR A 49 -4.61 14.43 -11.82
CA THR A 49 -5.21 14.62 -10.49
C THR A 49 -5.46 16.10 -10.22
N ASN A 50 -6.20 16.39 -9.15
CA ASN A 50 -6.38 17.75 -8.63
C ASN A 50 -5.08 18.41 -8.10
N ASN A 51 -3.95 17.69 -8.05
CA ASN A 51 -2.66 18.21 -7.58
C ASN A 51 -1.85 18.97 -8.61
N VAL A 52 -2.27 19.02 -9.87
CA VAL A 52 -1.58 19.83 -10.89
C VAL A 52 -2.13 21.25 -10.81
N LEU A 53 -1.25 22.26 -10.87
CA LEU A 53 -1.66 23.67 -10.93
C LEU A 53 -2.47 23.83 -12.22
N ILE A 54 -3.79 23.97 -12.07
CA ILE A 54 -4.66 24.29 -13.21
C ILE A 54 -4.46 25.79 -13.43
N ASP A 55 -3.92 26.15 -14.59
CA ASP A 55 -3.87 27.55 -15.00
C ASP A 55 -5.33 28.00 -15.18
N ASP A 56 -5.77 29.00 -14.42
CA ASP A 56 -7.16 29.52 -14.39
C ASP A 56 -7.65 30.03 -15.77
N THR A 57 -6.77 30.02 -16.77
CA THR A 57 -7.00 30.43 -18.16
C THR A 57 -7.59 29.31 -19.04
N LEU A 58 -7.48 28.03 -18.63
CA LEU A 58 -8.10 26.91 -19.34
C LEU A 58 -9.48 26.62 -18.75
N ALA A 59 -10.53 26.97 -19.48
CA ALA A 59 -11.89 26.53 -19.17
C ALA A 59 -11.95 25.00 -19.22
N LEU A 60 -11.91 24.34 -18.06
CA LEU A 60 -12.09 22.90 -17.95
C LEU A 60 -13.53 22.54 -18.36
N THR A 61 -13.65 21.54 -19.23
CA THR A 61 -14.95 20.95 -19.56
C THR A 61 -15.49 20.21 -18.33
N PRO A 62 -16.80 20.18 -18.07
CA PRO A 62 -17.38 19.39 -16.96
C PRO A 62 -16.94 17.92 -16.95
N THR A 63 -16.71 17.32 -18.12
CA THR A 63 -16.17 15.95 -18.25
C THR A 63 -14.76 15.82 -17.69
N ASP A 64 -13.92 16.84 -17.87
CA ASP A 64 -12.53 16.84 -17.42
C ASP A 64 -12.40 17.02 -15.90
N ILE A 65 -13.44 17.58 -15.28
CA ILE A 65 -13.57 17.70 -13.81
C ILE A 65 -13.92 16.33 -13.22
N ASP A 66 -14.87 15.61 -13.84
CA ASP A 66 -15.28 14.28 -13.38
C ASP A 66 -14.14 13.26 -13.47
N TYR A 67 -13.38 13.23 -14.57
CA TYR A 67 -12.23 12.34 -14.71
C TYR A 67 -11.14 12.62 -13.66
N ARG A 68 -10.88 13.89 -13.34
CA ARG A 68 -9.92 14.28 -12.29
C ARG A 68 -10.42 13.91 -10.90
N SER A 69 -11.72 14.06 -10.61
CA SER A 69 -12.30 13.63 -9.33
C SER A 69 -12.14 12.12 -9.12
N ILE A 70 -12.37 11.34 -10.18
CA ILE A 70 -12.16 9.89 -10.17
C ILE A 70 -10.67 9.57 -9.93
N ALA A 71 -9.77 10.24 -10.64
CA ALA A 71 -8.33 10.04 -10.48
C ALA A 71 -7.85 10.34 -9.06
N SER A 72 -8.30 11.43 -8.44
CA SER A 72 -7.96 11.77 -7.04
C SER A 72 -8.45 10.72 -6.05
N ARG A 73 -9.64 10.13 -6.26
CA ARG A 73 -10.11 8.99 -5.45
C ARG A 73 -9.21 7.76 -5.64
N LEU A 74 -8.78 7.48 -6.87
CA LEU A 74 -7.88 6.37 -7.15
C LEU A 74 -6.49 6.58 -6.54
N VAL A 75 -5.99 7.83 -6.47
CA VAL A 75 -4.73 8.16 -5.77
C VAL A 75 -4.81 7.77 -4.31
N PHE A 76 -5.89 8.17 -3.64
CA PHE A 76 -6.11 7.83 -2.23
C PHE A 76 -6.13 6.31 -2.00
N VAL A 77 -6.88 5.57 -2.84
CA VAL A 77 -6.86 4.10 -2.82
C VAL A 77 -5.45 3.55 -3.05
N SER A 78 -4.69 4.14 -3.98
CA SER A 78 -3.31 3.76 -4.25
C SER A 78 -2.38 4.00 -3.05
N CYS A 79 -2.60 5.05 -2.24
CA CYS A 79 -1.89 5.30 -0.98
C CYS A 79 -2.19 4.20 0.06
N ILE A 80 -3.46 3.84 0.26
CA ILE A 80 -3.82 2.72 1.15
C ILE A 80 -3.19 1.40 0.69
N LEU A 81 -3.22 1.12 -0.62
CA LEU A 81 -2.59 -0.08 -1.18
C LEU A 81 -1.08 -0.07 -0.97
N TYR A 82 -0.43 1.09 -1.08
CA TYR A 82 0.98 1.23 -0.77
C TYR A 82 1.28 0.89 0.68
N LEU A 83 0.48 1.44 1.60
CA LEU A 83 0.60 1.18 3.02
C LEU A 83 0.46 -0.32 3.31
N ALA A 84 -0.54 -0.97 2.71
CA ALA A 84 -0.73 -2.41 2.82
C ALA A 84 0.49 -3.19 2.30
N ILE A 85 1.06 -2.81 1.15
CA ILE A 85 2.26 -3.46 0.59
C ILE A 85 3.45 -3.33 1.55
N LEU A 86 3.70 -2.13 2.09
CA LEU A 86 4.80 -1.88 3.01
C LEU A 86 4.68 -2.73 4.28
N TRP A 87 3.47 -2.83 4.83
CA TRP A 87 3.25 -3.63 6.05
C TRP A 87 3.33 -5.13 5.79
N LEU A 88 2.77 -5.62 4.68
CA LEU A 88 2.90 -7.01 4.29
C LEU A 88 4.37 -7.39 4.06
N LEU A 89 5.17 -6.51 3.45
CA LEU A 89 6.60 -6.73 3.29
C LEU A 89 7.30 -6.87 4.64
N LYS A 90 7.00 -5.99 5.61
CA LYS A 90 7.56 -6.10 6.97
C LYS A 90 7.17 -7.40 7.65
N ILE A 91 5.92 -7.87 7.50
CA ILE A 91 5.46 -9.15 8.05
C ILE A 91 6.24 -10.31 7.42
N VAL A 92 6.33 -10.37 6.09
CA VAL A 92 7.06 -11.43 5.38
C VAL A 92 8.54 -11.45 5.78
N THR A 93 9.16 -10.27 5.91
CA THR A 93 10.54 -10.15 6.37
C THR A 93 10.70 -10.62 7.82
N LEU A 94 9.76 -10.28 8.71
CA LEU A 94 9.79 -10.71 10.10
C LEU A 94 9.68 -12.23 10.23
N GLU A 95 8.75 -12.87 9.49
CA GLU A 95 8.61 -14.33 9.49
C GLU A 95 9.86 -15.03 8.92
N PHE A 96 10.49 -14.45 7.90
CA PHE A 96 11.76 -14.96 7.38
C PHE A 96 12.89 -14.89 8.42
N PHE A 97 13.01 -13.76 9.13
CA PHE A 97 13.97 -13.63 10.23
C PHE A 97 13.63 -14.58 11.39
N ASP A 98 12.34 -14.77 11.68
CA ASP A 98 11.91 -15.67 12.74
C ASP A 98 12.45 -17.08 12.51
N ARG A 99 12.29 -17.62 11.29
CA ARG A 99 12.87 -18.93 10.92
C ARG A 99 14.39 -18.99 11.09
N LEU A 100 15.09 -17.96 10.64
CA LEU A 100 16.56 -17.93 10.71
C LEU A 100 17.06 -17.96 12.16
N VAL A 101 16.38 -17.24 13.05
CA VAL A 101 16.80 -17.13 14.46
C VAL A 101 16.21 -18.26 15.32
N ALA A 102 15.06 -18.83 14.96
CA ALA A 102 14.52 -20.04 15.59
C ALA A 102 15.50 -21.22 15.45
N SER A 103 16.22 -21.30 14.33
CA SER A 103 17.35 -22.21 14.14
C SER A 103 18.52 -21.95 15.12
N SER A 104 18.61 -20.78 15.73
CA SER A 104 19.72 -20.35 16.60
C SER A 104 19.42 -20.51 18.11
N GLY A 105 18.25 -21.02 18.51
CA GLY A 105 18.02 -21.58 19.86
C GLY A 105 18.07 -20.60 21.03
N ARG A 106 17.37 -19.45 20.99
CA ARG A 106 17.38 -18.45 22.08
C ARG A 106 15.97 -18.03 22.55
N ASN A 107 15.61 -18.38 23.80
CA ASN A 107 14.32 -18.01 24.44
C ASN A 107 13.99 -16.51 24.46
N ARG A 108 14.99 -15.61 24.41
CA ARG A 108 14.76 -14.14 24.35
C ARG A 108 14.08 -13.69 23.05
N HIS A 109 14.17 -14.51 22.00
CA HIS A 109 13.63 -14.21 20.68
C HIS A 109 12.10 -14.13 20.68
N THR A 110 11.41 -14.99 21.42
CA THR A 110 9.93 -15.07 21.43
C THR A 110 9.27 -13.81 21.98
N LEU A 111 9.85 -13.19 23.02
CA LEU A 111 9.37 -11.92 23.57
C LEU A 111 9.56 -10.76 22.59
N LEU A 112 10.73 -10.68 21.96
CA LEU A 112 11.06 -9.65 20.97
C LEU A 112 10.15 -9.74 19.74
N LEU A 113 9.89 -10.95 19.24
CA LEU A 113 8.96 -11.18 18.12
C LEU A 113 7.54 -10.72 18.46
N ARG A 114 7.05 -11.07 19.65
CA ARG A 114 5.71 -10.68 20.09
C ARG A 114 5.59 -9.16 20.18
N PHE A 115 6.61 -8.50 20.76
CA PHE A 115 6.67 -7.04 20.80
C PHE A 115 6.70 -6.43 19.40
N THR A 116 7.50 -6.99 18.50
CA THR A 116 7.63 -6.49 17.12
C THR A 116 6.33 -6.64 16.34
N ARG A 117 5.64 -7.78 16.46
CA ARG A 117 4.32 -8.00 15.83
C ARG A 117 3.27 -6.99 16.31
N VAL A 118 3.21 -6.73 17.62
CA VAL A 118 2.29 -5.74 18.20
C VAL A 118 2.64 -4.32 17.74
N SER A 119 3.93 -3.95 17.78
CA SER A 119 4.42 -2.66 17.29
C SER A 119 4.09 -2.46 15.80
N LEU A 120 4.19 -3.52 14.99
CA LEU A 120 3.82 -3.47 13.58
C LEU A 120 2.34 -3.14 13.38
N ALA A 121 1.45 -3.80 14.14
CA ALA A 121 0.02 -3.54 14.06
C ALA A 121 -0.32 -2.12 14.54
N LEU A 122 0.31 -1.65 15.62
CA LEU A 122 0.08 -0.31 16.15
C LEU A 122 0.54 0.78 15.16
N THR A 123 1.74 0.61 14.59
CA THR A 123 2.28 1.55 13.60
C THR A 123 1.47 1.54 12.31
N PHE A 124 0.89 0.40 11.89
CA PHE A 124 -0.03 0.34 10.75
C PHE A 124 -1.23 1.25 10.95
N LEU A 125 -1.88 1.10 12.10
CA LEU A 125 -3.06 1.89 12.45
C LEU A 125 -2.70 3.36 12.59
N ALA A 126 -1.57 3.69 13.22
CA ALA A 126 -1.12 5.08 13.37
C ALA A 126 -0.91 5.76 12.02
N VAL A 127 -0.24 5.08 11.07
CA VAL A 127 0.01 5.67 9.74
C VAL A 127 -1.27 5.69 8.90
N LEU A 128 -2.11 4.66 8.98
CA LEU A 128 -3.42 4.68 8.30
C LEU A 128 -4.29 5.83 8.79
N VAL A 129 -4.34 6.08 10.11
CA VAL A 129 -5.08 7.20 10.68
C VAL A 129 -4.45 8.53 10.28
N ALA A 130 -3.12 8.63 10.26
CA ALA A 130 -2.44 9.85 9.82
C ALA A 130 -2.80 10.18 8.36
N ASP A 131 -2.71 9.20 7.46
CA ASP A 131 -3.07 9.33 6.04
C ASP A 131 -4.55 9.75 5.86
N LEU A 132 -5.45 9.19 6.67
CA LEU A 132 -6.86 9.57 6.70
C LEU A 132 -7.13 10.95 7.33
N ALA A 133 -6.27 11.39 8.24
CA ALA A 133 -6.43 12.63 9.01
C ALA A 133 -5.74 13.83 8.34
N GLU A 134 -4.92 13.62 7.32
CA GLU A 134 -4.26 14.68 6.56
C GLU A 134 -5.25 15.74 6.06
N CYS A 135 -6.48 15.32 5.68
CA CYS A 135 -7.57 16.26 5.43
C CYS A 135 -8.90 15.96 6.10
N GLN A 136 -9.42 17.00 6.76
CA GLN A 136 -10.72 17.04 7.40
C GLN A 136 -11.45 18.32 6.97
N PRO A 137 -12.69 18.23 6.45
CA PRO A 137 -13.47 17.02 6.21
C PRO A 137 -13.07 16.25 4.93
N PHE A 138 -13.14 14.91 5.02
CA PHE A 138 -12.83 13.94 3.97
C PHE A 138 -13.32 14.27 2.54
N PRO A 139 -14.51 14.87 2.33
CA PRO A 139 -14.97 15.28 0.99
C PRO A 139 -14.05 16.23 0.23
N TYR A 140 -13.17 16.98 0.90
CA TYR A 140 -12.25 17.90 0.22
C TYR A 140 -11.09 17.19 -0.50
N TYR A 141 -10.81 15.92 -0.18
CA TYR A 141 -9.69 15.16 -0.77
C TYR A 141 -9.85 14.91 -2.28
N PHE A 142 -11.11 14.85 -2.75
CA PHE A 142 -11.46 14.59 -4.15
C PHE A 142 -12.18 15.78 -4.81
N GLN A 143 -12.08 16.95 -4.19
CA GLN A 143 -12.62 18.19 -4.72
C GLN A 143 -11.64 18.78 -5.75
N VAL A 144 -12.15 19.07 -6.94
CA VAL A 144 -11.39 19.65 -8.06
C VAL A 144 -11.65 21.15 -8.19
N LEU A 145 -12.93 21.57 -8.06
CA LEU A 145 -13.32 22.99 -7.94
C LEU A 145 -14.36 23.16 -6.81
N PRO A 146 -14.31 24.25 -6.03
CA PRO A 146 -13.18 25.18 -5.88
C PRO A 146 -11.96 24.51 -5.23
N ASP A 147 -10.74 25.05 -5.43
CA ASP A 147 -9.48 24.49 -4.91
C ASP A 147 -9.56 24.24 -3.38
N PRO A 148 -9.35 22.99 -2.90
CA PRO A 148 -9.43 22.66 -1.47
C PRO A 148 -8.25 23.24 -0.65
N GLY A 149 -7.29 23.91 -1.28
CA GLY A 149 -6.15 24.55 -0.64
C GLY A 149 -5.01 23.57 -0.33
N GLY A 150 -3.79 24.11 -0.15
CA GLY A 150 -2.56 23.30 -0.11
C GLY A 150 -2.41 22.29 1.04
N ARG A 151 -3.32 22.28 2.02
CA ARG A 151 -3.38 21.22 3.05
C ARG A 151 -4.01 19.93 2.54
N CYS A 152 -4.87 19.99 1.52
CA CYS A 152 -5.59 18.85 0.93
C CYS A 152 -5.15 18.54 -0.50
N ARG A 153 -3.94 19.01 -0.85
CA ARG A 153 -3.28 18.78 -2.12
C ARG A 153 -2.27 17.65 -1.94
#